data_AF-A0A1T4TAL3-F1
#
_entry.id   AF-A0A1T4TAL3-F1
#
_cell.length_a   1.000
_cell.length_b   1.000
_cell.length_c   1.000
_cell.angle_alpha   90.00
_cell.angle_beta   90.00
_cell.angle_gamma   90.00
#
_symmetry.space_group_name_H-M   'P 1'
#
loop_
_entity.id
_entity.type
_entity.pdbx_description
1 polymer ?
#
loop_
_entity_poly.entity_id
_entity_poly.type
_entity_poly.pdbx_seq_one_letter_code
_entity_poly.pdbx_strand_id
1 'polypeptide(L)' 'MCPDCHGSGYRITVVGYAGSDLTGEMLVPRECRGCAGTGRMTVSGWS' A
#
# COMPACT_ATOMS: atom_id res chain seq x y z
N MET A 1 8.58 -11.28 -6.10
CA MET A 1 7.41 -10.67 -5.41
C MET A 1 7.91 -9.93 -4.19
N CYS A 2 7.38 -8.74 -3.89
CA CYS A 2 7.69 -8.04 -2.65
C CYS A 2 6.90 -8.66 -1.48
N PRO A 3 7.58 -9.09 -0.40
CA PRO A 3 6.90 -9.69 0.75
C PRO A 3 6.02 -8.69 1.49
N ASP A 4 6.42 -7.41 1.57
CA ASP A 4 5.74 -6.39 2.37
C ASP A 4 4.31 -6.04 1.92
N CYS A 5 4.05 -6.16 0.61
CA CYS A 5 2.74 -5.90 0.00
C CYS A 5 2.21 -7.11 -0.77
N HIS A 6 2.81 -8.27 -0.58
CA HIS A 6 2.43 -9.50 -1.27
C HIS A 6 2.24 -9.36 -2.79
N GLY A 7 3.10 -8.58 -3.45
CA GLY A 7 3.01 -8.40 -4.90
C GLY A 7 2.08 -7.31 -5.41
N SER A 8 1.26 -6.68 -4.55
CA SER A 8 0.27 -5.68 -4.99
C SER A 8 0.87 -4.32 -5.36
N GLY A 9 2.04 -3.98 -4.81
CA GLY A 9 2.62 -2.64 -4.90
C GLY A 9 2.03 -1.64 -3.90
N TYR A 10 0.99 -1.99 -3.15
CA TYR A 10 0.31 -1.09 -2.22
C TYR A 10 0.08 -1.70 -0.85
N ARG A 11 0.02 -0.84 0.17
CA ARG A 11 -0.51 -1.15 1.50
C ARG A 11 -1.76 -0.32 1.74
N ILE A 12 -2.77 -0.94 2.31
CA ILE A 12 -4.03 -0.25 2.63
C ILE A 12 -3.93 0.29 4.06
N THR A 13 -4.23 1.57 4.23
CA THR A 13 -4.46 2.18 5.55
C THR A 13 -5.95 2.51 5.65
N VAL A 14 -6.58 2.14 6.76
CA VAL A 14 -7.96 2.53 7.05
C VAL A 14 -7.91 3.81 7.86
N VAL A 15 -8.60 4.84 7.37
CA VAL A 15 -8.74 6.11 8.08
C VAL A 15 -10.21 6.28 8.45
N GLY A 16 -10.47 6.41 9.75
CA GLY A 16 -11.80 6.76 10.24
C GLY A 16 -12.06 8.25 10.05
N TYR A 17 -13.26 8.58 9.59
CA TYR A 17 -13.81 9.93 9.57
C TYR A 17 -15.04 9.98 10.47
N ALA A 18 -15.10 10.97 11.36
CA ALA A 18 -16.25 11.27 12.18
C ALA A 18 -16.56 12.77 12.07
N GLY A 19 -17.65 13.09 11.40
CA GLY A 19 -18.24 14.42 11.31
C GLY A 19 -19.52 14.52 12.14
N SER A 20 -20.12 15.71 12.19
CA SER A 20 -21.39 15.95 12.88
C SER A 20 -22.60 15.30 12.20
N ASP A 21 -22.47 14.92 10.93
CA ASP A 21 -23.51 14.44 10.03
C ASP A 21 -23.29 12.99 9.57
N LEU A 22 -22.03 12.52 9.54
CA LEU A 22 -21.71 11.11 9.28
C LEU A 22 -20.48 10.58 10.01
N THR A 23 -20.44 9.26 10.15
CA THR A 23 -19.24 8.49 10.44
C THR A 23 -18.98 7.52 9.30
N GLY A 24 -17.72 7.36 8.90
CA GLY A 24 -17.34 6.43 7.84
C GLY A 24 -15.87 6.06 7.88
N GLU A 25 -15.52 5.05 7.11
CA GLU A 25 -14.14 4.61 6.93
C GLU A 25 -13.73 4.80 5.47
N MET A 26 -12.51 5.25 5.25
CA MET A 26 -11.91 5.34 3.92
C MET A 26 -10.69 4.42 3.83
N LEU A 27 -10.68 3.58 2.79
CA LEU A 27 -9.50 2.79 2.43
C LEU A 27 -8.55 3.66 1.61
N VAL A 28 -7.37 3.94 2.15
CA VAL A 28 -6.35 4.75 1.49
C VAL A 28 -5.19 3.84 1.06
N PRO A 29 -5.04 3.58 -0.25
CA PRO A 29 -3.87 2.89 -0.78
C PRO A 29 -2.65 3.79 -0.61
N ARG A 30 -1.59 3.23 -0.03
CA ARG A 30 -0.27 3.85 0.05
C ARG A 30 0.71 2.99 -0.72
N GLU A 31 1.63 3.62 -1.42
CA GLU A 31 2.70 2.93 -2.12
C GLU A 31 3.50 2.05 -1.14
N CYS A 32 3.75 0.79 -1.52
CA CYS A 32 4.60 -0.09 -0.75
C CYS A 32 6.06 0.30 -0.91
N ARG A 33 6.62 0.93 0.13
CA ARG A 33 8.01 1.41 0.15
C ARG A 33 9.04 0.29 -0.07
N GLY A 34 8.77 -0.93 0.43
CA GLY A 34 9.68 -2.06 0.28
C GLY A 34 9.96 -2.46 -1.18
N CYS A 35 9.12 -2.03 -2.13
CA CYS A 35 9.32 -2.29 -3.56
C CYS A 35 9.05 -1.09 -4.47
N ALA A 36 9.09 0.14 -3.92
CA ALA A 36 8.81 1.38 -4.66
C ALA A 36 7.53 1.27 -5.52
N GLY A 37 6.45 0.70 -4.95
CA GLY A 37 5.17 0.59 -5.64
C GLY A 37 5.06 -0.47 -6.73
N THR A 38 6.15 -1.15 -7.07
CA THR A 38 6.18 -2.09 -8.22
C THR A 38 5.58 -3.47 -7.90
N GLY A 39 5.40 -3.79 -6.62
CA GLY A 39 5.02 -5.12 -6.15
C GLY A 39 6.15 -6.16 -6.28
N ARG A 40 7.34 -5.78 -6.75
CA ARG A 40 8.47 -6.70 -6.98
C ARG A 40 9.75 -6.13 -6.38
N MET A 41 10.54 -6.98 -5.73
CA MET A 41 11.89 -6.58 -5.34
C MET A 41 12.73 -6.46 -6.61
N THR A 42 13.40 -5.32 -6.79
CA THR A 42 14.47 -5.21 -7.78
C THR A 42 15.66 -6.00 -7.26
N VAL A 43 16.05 -7.06 -7.98
CA VAL A 43 17.26 -7.82 -7.68
C VAL A 43 18.32 -7.28 -8.63
N SER A 44 19.29 -6.53 -8.09
CA SER A 44 20.45 -6.11 -8.89
C SER A 44 21.29 -7.34 -9.19
N GLY A 45 21.27 -7.81 -10.43
CA GLY A 45 22.08 -8.98 -10.83
C GLY A 45 21.66 -9.70 -12.11
N TRP A 46 20.61 -9.28 -12.79
CA TRP A 46 20.26 -9.81 -14.12
C TRP A 46 20.28 -8.66 -15.13
N SER A 47 21.42 -8.52 -15.80
CA SER A 47 21.56 -7.88 -17.11
C SER A 47 21.61 -8.97 -18.18
#